data_AF-A0A4Y2PVH2-F1
#
_entry.id   AF-A0A4Y2PVH2-F1
#
_cell.length_a   1.000
_cell.length_b   1.000
_cell.length_c   1.000
_cell.angle_alpha   90.00
_cell.angle_beta   90.00
_cell.angle_gamma   90.00
#
_symmetry.space_group_name_H-M   'P 1'
#
loop_
_entity.id
_entity.type
_entity.pdbx_description
1 polymer ?
#
loop_
_entity_poly.entity_id
_entity_poly.type
_entity_poly.pdbx_seq_one_letter_code
_entity_poly.pdbx_strand_id
1 'polypeptide(L)'
;MEQELRLGKVTCPVQPCKVPIIEKINNLNINVFGYEDDEVFPLYISKREDIQIINLLYITQGDDKHYCLIKNMSRLLGDLTKHDGERFYCYSCLHRFSAESLLKNHLPYCNEHSHQHIVMPEPGEESVLQFKQHKFSQPVPYAIYADF
;
A
#
# COMPACT_ATOMS: atom_id res chain seq x y z
N MET A 1 27.29 -7.06 -14.38
CA MET A 1 27.43 -8.43 -13.84
C MET A 1 26.06 -8.79 -13.31
N GLU A 2 25.31 -9.59 -14.04
CA GLU A 2 23.98 -10.04 -13.61
C GLU A 2 24.19 -11.07 -12.50
N GLN A 3 23.71 -10.75 -11.29
CA GLN A 3 23.71 -11.72 -10.19
C GLN A 3 22.48 -12.61 -10.33
N GLU A 4 22.70 -13.91 -10.49
CA GLU A 4 21.62 -14.89 -10.51
C GLU A 4 21.00 -15.05 -9.11
N LEU A 5 19.66 -15.10 -9.06
CA LEU A 5 18.90 -15.23 -7.83
C LEU A 5 18.96 -16.67 -7.32
N ARG A 6 19.34 -16.87 -6.05
CA ARG A 6 19.37 -18.20 -5.41
C ARG A 6 17.97 -18.57 -4.92
N LEU A 7 17.42 -19.65 -5.48
CA LEU A 7 16.06 -20.13 -5.16
C LEU A 7 16.01 -21.18 -4.04
N GLY A 8 17.15 -21.81 -3.71
CA GLY A 8 17.21 -22.86 -2.71
C GLY A 8 16.34 -24.07 -3.07
N LYS A 9 15.37 -24.40 -2.21
CA LYS A 9 14.41 -25.52 -2.40
C LYS A 9 13.05 -25.08 -2.95
N VAL A 10 12.92 -23.83 -3.40
CA VAL A 10 11.66 -23.28 -3.90
C VAL A 10 11.60 -23.42 -5.42
N THR A 11 10.45 -23.84 -5.94
CA THR A 11 10.20 -23.95 -7.37
C THR A 11 9.65 -22.64 -7.94
N CYS A 12 9.99 -22.35 -9.19
CA CYS A 12 9.39 -21.23 -9.92
C CYS A 12 8.02 -21.62 -10.50
N PRO A 13 7.09 -20.66 -10.66
CA PRO A 13 7.17 -19.30 -10.10
C PRO A 13 6.99 -19.33 -8.58
N VAL A 14 7.86 -18.59 -7.87
CA VAL A 14 7.85 -18.53 -6.40
C VAL A 14 6.50 -17.97 -5.94
N GLN A 15 5.87 -18.58 -4.95
CA GLN A 15 4.66 -17.99 -4.36
C GLN A 15 5.04 -16.83 -3.43
N PRO A 16 4.26 -15.75 -3.35
CA PRO A 16 4.52 -14.60 -2.46
C PRO A 16 4.81 -15.01 -1.00
N CYS A 17 4.14 -16.04 -0.49
CA CYS A 17 4.35 -16.56 0.87
C CYS A 17 5.74 -17.18 1.12
N LYS A 18 6.50 -17.51 0.06
CA LYS A 18 7.86 -18.07 0.12
C LYS A 18 8.94 -17.03 -0.15
N VAL A 19 8.58 -15.79 -0.52
CA VAL A 19 9.51 -14.68 -0.73
C VAL A 19 10.40 -14.39 0.50
N PRO A 20 9.94 -14.50 1.76
CA PRO A 20 10.82 -14.35 2.93
C PRO A 20 12.04 -15.29 2.92
N ILE A 21 11.93 -16.47 2.28
CA ILE A 21 13.04 -17.42 2.15
C ILE A 21 14.06 -16.90 1.14
N ILE A 22 13.58 -16.43 -0.01
CA ILE A 22 14.41 -15.85 -1.08
C ILE A 22 15.15 -14.61 -0.60
N GLU A 23 14.43 -13.74 0.12
CA GLU A 23 14.96 -12.53 0.73
C GLU A 23 16.16 -12.83 1.64
N LYS A 24 16.02 -13.82 2.52
CA LYS A 24 17.07 -14.26 3.45
C LYS A 24 18.28 -14.88 2.76
N ILE A 25 18.06 -15.75 1.77
CA ILE A 25 19.15 -16.46 1.08
C ILE A 25 20.01 -15.50 0.25
N ASN A 26 19.40 -14.48 -0.33
CA ASN A 26 20.07 -13.52 -1.20
C ASN A 26 20.47 -12.23 -0.49
N ASN A 27 20.07 -12.05 0.77
CA ASN A 27 20.23 -10.81 1.53
C ASN A 27 19.72 -9.58 0.75
N LEU A 28 18.49 -9.70 0.24
CA LEU A 28 17.77 -8.63 -0.45
C LEU A 28 16.66 -8.09 0.45
N ASN A 29 16.02 -7.00 0.04
CA ASN A 29 14.73 -6.56 0.60
C ASN A 29 13.72 -6.55 -0.55
N ILE A 30 12.63 -7.31 -0.43
CA ILE A 30 11.67 -7.50 -1.52
C ILE A 30 10.27 -7.15 -1.05
N ASN A 31 9.58 -6.33 -1.82
CA ASN A 31 8.13 -6.14 -1.72
C ASN A 31 7.46 -6.80 -2.92
N VAL A 32 6.29 -7.40 -2.67
CA VAL A 32 5.44 -8.00 -3.68
C VAL A 32 4.06 -7.40 -3.58
N PHE A 33 3.57 -6.92 -4.71
CA PHE A 33 2.22 -6.39 -4.89
C PHE A 33 1.44 -7.31 -5.84
N GLY A 34 0.15 -7.49 -5.60
CA GLY A 34 -0.80 -8.10 -6.51
C GLY A 34 -1.47 -7.04 -7.37
N TYR A 35 -2.15 -7.50 -8.42
CA TYR A 35 -2.99 -6.67 -9.27
C TYR A 35 -4.21 -7.48 -9.70
N GLU A 36 -5.38 -7.07 -9.24
CA GLU A 36 -6.68 -7.69 -9.54
C GLU A 36 -7.70 -6.56 -9.67
N ASP A 37 -8.67 -6.69 -10.57
CA ASP A 37 -9.76 -5.72 -10.78
C ASP A 37 -9.32 -4.26 -10.92
N ASP A 38 -8.25 -4.03 -11.68
CA ASP A 38 -7.60 -2.73 -11.89
C ASP A 38 -6.98 -2.08 -10.63
N GLU A 39 -6.91 -2.81 -9.52
CA GLU A 39 -6.37 -2.32 -8.25
C GLU A 39 -5.07 -3.05 -7.85
N VAL A 40 -4.10 -2.28 -7.37
CA VAL A 40 -2.83 -2.79 -6.83
C VAL A 40 -2.97 -2.97 -5.32
N PHE A 41 -2.51 -4.09 -4.78
CA PHE A 41 -2.56 -4.37 -3.35
C PHE A 41 -1.29 -5.06 -2.83
N PRO A 42 -0.90 -4.89 -1.56
CA PRO A 42 0.30 -5.53 -1.01
C PRO A 42 0.07 -7.02 -0.72
N LEU A 43 0.93 -7.88 -1.26
CA LEU A 43 0.97 -9.33 -0.97
C LEU A 43 2.04 -9.67 0.08
N TYR A 44 3.18 -8.99 0.03
CA TYR A 44 4.29 -9.15 0.96
C TYR A 44 5.12 -7.88 1.01
N ILE A 45 5.32 -7.29 2.19
CA ILE A 45 6.25 -6.17 2.37
C ILE A 45 7.39 -6.63 3.27
N SER A 46 8.61 -6.32 2.86
CA SER A 46 9.80 -6.58 3.68
C SER A 46 9.76 -5.73 4.96
N LYS A 47 10.17 -6.33 6.08
CA LYS A 47 10.31 -5.64 7.37
C LYS A 47 11.69 -4.98 7.55
N ARG A 48 12.54 -5.08 6.54
CA ARG A 48 13.93 -4.63 6.56
C ARG A 48 14.05 -3.29 5.84
N GLU A 49 14.74 -2.35 6.47
CA GLU A 49 14.95 -0.98 5.94
C GLU A 49 16.41 -0.71 5.53
N ASP A 50 17.28 -1.71 5.71
CA ASP A 50 18.74 -1.59 5.66
C ASP A 50 19.34 -1.69 4.25
N ILE A 51 18.58 -2.11 3.24
CA ILE A 51 19.04 -2.38 1.87
C ILE A 51 18.05 -1.78 0.86
N GLN A 52 18.54 -1.47 -0.35
CA GLN A 52 17.70 -1.11 -1.50
C GLN A 52 16.56 -2.12 -1.68
N ILE A 53 15.34 -1.60 -1.67
CA ILE A 53 14.11 -2.39 -1.79
C ILE A 53 13.80 -2.67 -3.26
N ILE A 54 13.52 -3.93 -3.58
CA ILE A 54 13.05 -4.37 -4.89
C ILE A 54 11.53 -4.52 -4.83
N ASN A 55 10.81 -3.73 -5.62
CA ASN A 55 9.36 -3.82 -5.72
C ASN A 55 8.99 -4.71 -6.92
N LEU A 56 8.24 -5.78 -6.68
CA LEU A 56 7.77 -6.71 -7.69
C LEU A 56 6.24 -6.71 -7.75
N LEU A 57 5.71 -6.83 -8.96
CA LEU A 57 4.30 -7.08 -9.21
C LEU A 57 4.11 -8.57 -9.53
N TYR A 58 3.19 -9.22 -8.85
CA TYR A 58 2.84 -10.62 -9.04
C TYR A 58 1.48 -10.68 -9.75
N ILE A 59 1.48 -11.10 -11.00
CA ILE A 59 0.29 -11.16 -11.84
C ILE A 59 -0.06 -12.63 -12.06
N THR A 60 -1.35 -12.94 -11.94
CA THR A 60 -1.90 -14.26 -12.26
C THR A 60 -2.91 -14.14 -13.39
N GLN A 61 -2.74 -14.92 -14.46
CA GLN A 61 -3.64 -15.00 -15.60
C GLN A 61 -3.96 -16.46 -15.86
N GLY A 62 -5.07 -16.95 -15.30
CA GLY A 62 -5.38 -18.38 -15.29
C GLY A 62 -4.31 -19.18 -14.54
N ASP A 63 -3.67 -20.13 -15.24
CA ASP A 63 -2.58 -20.94 -14.68
C ASP A 63 -1.22 -20.24 -14.74
N ASP A 64 -1.09 -19.19 -15.55
CA ASP A 64 0.17 -18.46 -15.73
C ASP A 64 0.41 -17.47 -14.60
N LYS A 65 1.61 -17.53 -14.02
CA LYS A 65 2.03 -16.69 -12.90
C LYS A 65 3.39 -16.11 -13.22
N HIS A 66 3.51 -14.79 -13.19
CA HIS A 66 4.78 -14.13 -13.48
C HIS A 66 5.03 -12.94 -12.57
N TYR A 67 6.31 -12.66 -12.34
CA TYR A 67 6.76 -11.47 -11.64
C TYR A 67 7.22 -10.41 -12.63
N CYS A 68 6.83 -9.17 -12.38
CA CYS A 68 7.27 -7.99 -13.10
C CYS A 68 8.01 -7.04 -12.15
N LEU A 69 9.10 -6.44 -12.61
CA LEU A 69 9.80 -5.41 -11.84
C LEU A 69 9.03 -4.09 -11.87
N ILE A 70 8.69 -3.54 -10.71
CA ILE A 70 8.11 -2.21 -10.61
C ILE A 70 9.24 -1.18 -10.55
N LYS A 71 9.50 -0.53 -11.68
CA LYS A 71 10.56 0.49 -11.79
C LYS A 71 10.20 1.82 -11.13
N ASN A 72 8.91 2.15 -11.06
CA ASN A 72 8.44 3.42 -10.51
C ASN A 72 7.02 3.26 -9.93
N MET A 73 6.91 3.33 -8.59
CA MET A 73 5.64 3.21 -7.88
C MET A 73 4.70 4.38 -8.15
N SER A 74 5.24 5.60 -8.30
CA SER A 74 4.42 6.78 -8.60
C SER A 74 3.73 6.71 -9.95
N ARG A 75 4.35 6.09 -10.96
CA ARG A 75 3.72 5.85 -12.26
C ARG A 75 2.67 4.73 -12.20
N LEU A 76 2.93 3.68 -11.43
CA LEU A 76 1.99 2.56 -11.29
C LEU A 76 0.70 3.01 -10.58
N LEU A 77 0.82 3.84 -9.55
CA LEU A 77 -0.31 4.32 -8.72
C LEU A 77 -0.73 5.77 -9.07
N GLY A 78 -0.36 6.24 -10.27
CA GLY A 78 -0.50 7.65 -10.66
C GLY A 78 -1.86 8.03 -11.22
N ASP A 79 -2.72 7.05 -11.45
CA ASP A 79 -4.05 7.18 -12.06
C ASP A 79 -5.04 8.02 -11.22
N LEU A 80 -4.88 8.03 -9.90
CA LEU A 80 -5.75 8.77 -8.97
C LEU A 80 -5.72 10.29 -9.14
N THR A 81 -4.68 10.88 -9.75
CA THR A 81 -4.61 12.35 -9.93
C THR A 81 -3.91 12.75 -11.21
N LYS A 82 -4.31 13.89 -11.77
CA LYS A 82 -3.65 14.55 -12.93
C LYS A 82 -2.25 15.14 -12.63
N HIS A 83 -1.68 14.85 -11.47
CA HIS A 83 -0.40 15.41 -11.06
C HIS A 83 0.74 14.43 -11.39
N ASP A 84 1.64 14.84 -12.28
CA ASP A 84 2.70 13.98 -12.84
C ASP A 84 4.01 13.93 -12.02
N GLY A 85 4.07 14.64 -10.89
CA GLY A 85 5.24 14.61 -10.02
C GLY A 85 5.31 13.38 -9.10
N GLU A 86 6.50 13.10 -8.61
CA GLU A 86 6.76 12.00 -7.67
C GLU A 86 5.94 12.14 -6.38
N ARG A 87 5.51 10.99 -5.86
CA ARG A 87 4.72 10.87 -4.64
C ARG A 87 5.32 9.80 -3.74
N PHE A 88 5.14 9.99 -2.44
CA PHE A 88 5.65 9.09 -1.43
C PHE A 88 4.53 8.14 -1.02
N TYR A 89 4.75 6.83 -1.12
CA TYR A 89 3.74 5.83 -0.77
C TYR A 89 4.18 5.02 0.43
N CYS A 90 3.24 4.73 1.32
CA CYS A 90 3.44 3.66 2.29
C CYS A 90 3.19 2.33 1.57
N TYR A 91 4.18 1.44 1.53
CA TYR A 91 4.00 0.15 0.85
C TYR A 91 3.05 -0.81 1.58
N SER A 92 2.79 -0.60 2.86
CA SER A 92 1.90 -1.44 3.67
C SER A 92 0.41 -1.15 3.43
N CYS A 93 0.03 0.09 3.14
CA CYS A 93 -1.37 0.51 2.97
C CYS A 93 -1.64 1.22 1.63
N LEU A 94 -0.59 1.42 0.82
CA LEU A 94 -0.61 2.18 -0.43
C LEU A 94 -1.11 3.62 -0.33
N HIS A 95 -1.20 4.17 0.89
CA HIS A 95 -1.55 5.56 1.08
C HIS A 95 -0.47 6.48 0.54
N ARG A 96 -0.92 7.55 -0.10
CA ARG A 96 -0.07 8.52 -0.78
C ARG A 96 0.14 9.77 0.04
N PHE A 97 1.39 10.22 0.12
CA PHE A 97 1.81 11.41 0.82
C PHE A 97 2.46 12.42 -0.14
N SER A 98 2.24 13.70 0.13
CA SER A 98 2.82 14.80 -0.64
C SER A 98 4.29 15.07 -0.31
N ALA A 99 4.75 14.66 0.87
CA ALA A 99 6.11 14.86 1.37
C ALA A 99 6.61 13.63 2.12
N GLU A 100 7.93 13.39 2.04
CA GLU A 100 8.60 12.26 2.70
C GLU A 100 8.45 12.31 4.24
N SER A 101 8.45 13.50 4.83
CA SER A 101 8.26 13.69 6.27
C SER A 101 6.89 13.19 6.74
N LEU A 102 5.83 13.36 5.94
CA LEU A 102 4.50 12.86 6.26
C LEU A 102 4.45 11.34 6.22
N LEU A 103 5.11 10.73 5.23
CA LEU A 103 5.27 9.27 5.17
C LEU A 103 6.02 8.77 6.42
N LYS A 104 7.15 9.40 6.79
CA LYS A 104 7.93 9.02 7.98
C LYS A 104 7.11 9.11 9.27
N ASN A 105 6.25 10.12 9.40
CA ASN A 105 5.36 10.24 10.55
C ASN A 105 4.25 9.18 10.57
N HIS A 106 3.87 8.64 9.41
CA HIS A 106 2.84 7.61 9.27
C HIS A 106 3.35 6.19 9.54
N LEU A 107 4.58 5.87 9.10
CA LEU A 107 5.16 4.52 9.18
C LEU A 107 5.08 3.87 10.59
N PRO A 108 5.37 4.57 11.72
CA PRO A 108 5.31 3.96 13.04
C PRO A 108 3.94 3.39 13.38
N TYR A 109 2.86 4.09 12.99
CA TYR A 109 1.49 3.66 13.27
C TYR A 109 1.02 2.60 12.28
N CYS A 110 1.38 2.73 11.01
CA CYS A 110 0.92 1.79 9.98
C CYS A 110 1.59 0.41 10.10
N ASN A 111 2.87 0.37 10.44
CA ASN A 111 3.63 -0.87 10.49
C ASN A 111 3.31 -1.75 11.72
N GLU A 112 2.56 -1.23 12.70
CA GLU A 112 2.00 -2.03 13.80
C GLU A 112 0.89 -2.98 13.33
N HIS A 113 0.33 -2.72 12.15
CA HIS A 113 -0.75 -3.51 11.56
C HIS A 113 -0.23 -4.38 10.39
N SER A 114 -0.97 -5.44 10.06
CA SER A 114 -0.74 -6.17 8.81
C SER A 114 -1.00 -5.27 7.61
N HIS A 115 -0.36 -5.52 6.47
CA HIS A 115 -0.61 -4.78 5.23
C HIS A 115 -2.11 -4.80 4.89
N GLN A 116 -2.62 -3.65 4.45
CA GLN A 116 -4.06 -3.40 4.32
C GLN A 116 -4.40 -3.03 2.87
N HIS A 117 -5.56 -3.50 2.43
CA HIS A 117 -6.21 -3.04 1.21
C HIS A 117 -7.31 -2.04 1.60
N ILE A 118 -7.26 -0.82 1.09
CA ILE A 118 -8.27 0.20 1.39
C ILE A 118 -9.43 -0.01 0.42
N VAL A 119 -10.58 -0.40 0.94
CA VAL A 119 -11.83 -0.52 0.16
C VAL A 119 -12.77 0.60 0.58
N MET A 120 -13.17 1.43 -0.38
CA MET A 120 -14.19 2.45 -0.15
C MET A 120 -15.58 1.79 -0.13
N PRO A 121 -16.50 2.21 0.76
CA PRO A 121 -17.86 1.71 0.73
C PRO A 121 -18.55 2.09 -0.58
N GLU A 122 -19.43 1.20 -1.05
CA GLU A 122 -20.29 1.47 -2.20
C GLU A 122 -21.13 2.73 -1.97
N PRO A 123 -21.30 3.61 -2.98
CA PRO A 123 -22.11 4.81 -2.85
C PRO A 123 -23.53 4.51 -2.35
N GLY A 124 -23.94 5.11 -1.23
CA GLY A 124 -25.25 4.91 -0.61
C GLY A 124 -25.38 5.57 0.76
N GLU A 125 -26.49 5.35 1.46
CA GLU A 125 -26.68 5.93 2.80
C GLU A 125 -25.61 5.45 3.80
N GLU A 126 -25.12 4.22 3.65
CA GLU A 126 -24.04 3.65 4.47
C GLU A 126 -22.65 4.21 4.12
N SER A 127 -22.48 4.86 2.95
CA SER A 127 -21.24 5.57 2.60
C SER A 127 -21.21 7.01 3.15
N VAL A 128 -22.30 7.50 3.75
CA VAL A 128 -22.39 8.84 4.32
C VAL A 128 -22.19 8.78 5.82
N LEU A 129 -21.06 9.30 6.28
CA LEU A 129 -20.77 9.41 7.70
C LEU A 129 -21.61 10.54 8.31
N GLN A 130 -22.70 10.18 8.98
CA GLN A 130 -23.63 11.11 9.61
C GLN A 130 -23.62 10.98 11.14
N PHE A 131 -23.63 12.11 11.82
CA PHE A 131 -23.69 12.14 13.28
C PHE A 131 -25.13 11.89 13.75
N LYS A 132 -25.50 10.62 13.95
CA LYS A 132 -26.88 10.24 14.33
C LYS A 132 -27.29 10.72 15.74
N GLN A 133 -26.33 11.15 16.55
CA GLN A 133 -26.50 11.32 17.99
C GLN A 133 -26.20 12.74 18.46
N HIS A 134 -26.79 13.73 17.78
CA HIS A 134 -26.67 15.16 18.09
C HIS A 134 -26.92 15.49 19.57
N LYS A 135 -27.78 14.74 20.28
CA LYS A 135 -28.00 14.92 21.73
C LYS A 135 -26.76 14.76 22.61
N PHE A 136 -25.71 14.11 22.11
CA PHE A 136 -24.43 13.93 22.80
C PHE A 136 -23.35 14.92 22.33
N SER A 137 -23.68 15.87 21.45
CA SER A 137 -22.75 16.95 21.11
C SER A 137 -22.51 17.83 22.33
N GLN A 138 -21.25 18.23 22.56
CA GLN A 138 -20.96 19.21 23.60
C GLN A 138 -21.59 20.56 23.25
N PRO A 139 -22.17 21.28 24.22
CA PRO A 139 -22.68 22.62 23.99
C PRO A 139 -21.52 23.53 23.56
N VAL A 140 -21.71 24.23 22.44
CA VAL A 140 -20.74 25.21 21.94
C VAL A 140 -20.64 26.37 22.96
N PRO A 141 -19.45 26.87 23.30
CA PRO A 141 -19.27 27.86 24.36
C PRO A 141 -20.08 29.16 24.16
N TYR A 142 -20.34 29.52 22.90
CA TYR A 142 -21.12 30.70 22.53
C TYR A 142 -21.81 30.44 21.19
N ALA A 143 -23.07 30.82 21.08
CA ALA A 143 -23.85 30.83 19.85
C ALA A 143 -24.45 32.23 19.67
N ILE A 144 -24.20 32.85 18.51
CA ILE A 144 -24.76 34.15 18.15
C ILE A 144 -25.80 33.91 17.05
N TYR A 145 -27.04 34.27 17.34
CA TYR A 145 -28.14 34.25 16.37
C TYR A 145 -28.44 35.69 15.97
N ALA A 146 -28.41 35.96 14.67
CA ALA A 146 -28.86 37.24 14.11
C ALA A 146 -29.97 36.92 13.11
N ASP A 147 -31.14 37.49 13.35
CA ASP A 147 -32.29 37.47 12.45
C ASP A 147 -32.46 38.88 11.87
N PHE A 148 -32.86 38.98 10.59
CA PHE A 148 -32.99 40.25 9.87
C PHE A 148 -34.44 40.73 9.82
#